data_AF-A0A819RHX3-F1
#
_entry.id   AF-A0A819RHX3-F1
#
_cell.length_a   1.000
_cell.length_b   1.000
_cell.length_c   1.000
_cell.angle_alpha   90.00
_cell.angle_beta   90.00
_cell.angle_gamma   90.00
#
_symmetry.space_group_name_H-M   'P 1'
#
loop_
_entity.id
_entity.type
_entity.pdbx_description
1 polymer ?
#
loop_
_entity_poly.entity_id
_entity_poly.type
_entity_poly.pdbx_seq_one_letter_code
_entity_poly.pdbx_strand_id
1 'polypeptide(L)'
;MGQEQEILARRYLQQTITLGGWLLLQNAHLGLDYLEEFYETLIAMDTFDPSFRVWLITETHSQFPIQILQSSIKFTNEPPQGARAGLKRTYGLTNQDKLEYIETIYWRPLLYTTSFLHSIVQERRKLRPLGSNILYEFNQTDWEAFVQYIQNHLDDMIPKLNISWKAFRYMISEIQYGGRITDDRDRRLMITHAKKWFNDLLFSSDFKFYDGYSIPKVKRLDEYIDYVDKFPLIDPPQIFGLHSNADITYSTNRTKSMLEKIIHIQPKEASSNISGIETRDKIVYNLANDMLIKC
;
A
#
# COMPACT_ATOMS: atom_id res chain seq x y z
N MET A 1 -17.61 -0.68 -12.89
CA MET A 1 -18.02 -2.10 -12.88
C MET A 1 -18.36 -2.45 -11.46
N GLY A 2 -19.62 -2.81 -11.26
CA GLY A 2 -20.27 -3.03 -9.98
C GLY A 2 -21.71 -3.47 -10.25
N GLN A 3 -22.48 -3.73 -9.20
CA GLN A 3 -23.85 -4.25 -9.34
C GLN A 3 -24.67 -3.35 -10.29
N GLU A 4 -25.30 -3.96 -11.30
CA GLU A 4 -26.17 -3.32 -12.31
C GLU A 4 -25.51 -2.31 -13.27
N GLN A 5 -24.19 -2.13 -13.27
CA GLN A 5 -23.53 -1.16 -14.17
C GLN A 5 -23.27 -1.70 -15.59
N GLU A 6 -23.46 -2.99 -15.83
CA GLU A 6 -23.08 -3.62 -17.09
C GLU A 6 -23.95 -3.21 -18.27
N ILE A 7 -25.23 -2.91 -18.03
CA ILE A 7 -26.16 -2.46 -19.09
C ILE A 7 -25.70 -1.10 -19.64
N LEU A 8 -25.30 -0.20 -18.73
CA LEU A 8 -24.74 1.10 -19.11
C LEU A 8 -23.40 0.94 -19.83
N ALA A 9 -22.54 0.03 -19.37
CA ALA A 9 -21.27 -0.26 -20.00
C ALA A 9 -21.45 -0.73 -21.47
N ARG A 10 -22.41 -1.65 -21.74
CA ARG A 10 -22.77 -2.08 -23.10
C ARG A 10 -23.20 -0.91 -23.98
N ARG A 11 -24.07 -0.05 -23.46
CA ARG A 11 -24.53 1.13 -24.20
C ARG A 11 -23.38 2.09 -24.52
N TYR A 12 -22.53 2.40 -23.54
CA TYR A 12 -21.40 3.28 -23.75
C TYR A 12 -20.37 2.70 -24.70
N LEU A 13 -20.15 1.38 -24.67
CA LEU A 13 -19.28 0.69 -25.62
C LEU A 13 -19.75 0.90 -27.06
N GLN A 14 -21.02 0.60 -27.35
CA GLN A 14 -21.58 0.78 -28.71
C GLN A 14 -21.49 2.24 -29.17
N GLN A 15 -21.75 3.19 -28.27
CA GLN A 15 -21.65 4.61 -28.58
C GLN A 15 -20.20 5.04 -28.85
N THR A 16 -19.24 4.64 -28.03
CA THR A 16 -17.83 5.03 -28.19
C THR A 16 -17.15 4.34 -29.38
N ILE A 17 -17.59 3.15 -29.76
CA ILE A 17 -17.09 2.48 -30.97
C ILE A 17 -17.49 3.24 -32.24
N THR A 18 -18.73 3.75 -32.28
CA THR A 18 -19.29 4.44 -33.45
C THR A 18 -18.91 5.92 -33.52
N LEU A 19 -18.90 6.61 -32.39
CA LEU A 19 -18.62 8.05 -32.31
C LEU A 19 -17.15 8.37 -32.02
N GLY A 20 -16.35 7.36 -31.67
CA GLY A 20 -15.00 7.56 -31.13
C GLY A 20 -15.00 8.01 -29.67
N GLY A 21 -13.80 8.16 -29.11
CA GLY A 21 -13.59 8.60 -27.73
C GLY A 21 -13.08 7.52 -26.78
N TRP A 22 -13.10 7.83 -25.48
CA TRP A 22 -12.45 7.04 -24.45
C TRP A 22 -13.48 6.41 -23.51
N LEU A 23 -13.51 5.08 -23.47
CA LEU A 23 -14.32 4.33 -22.53
C LEU A 23 -13.47 3.95 -21.31
N LEU A 24 -13.85 4.44 -20.13
CA LEU A 24 -13.19 4.10 -18.87
C LEU A 24 -14.04 3.11 -18.07
N LEU A 25 -13.55 1.89 -17.88
CA LEU A 25 -14.17 0.88 -17.01
C LEU A 25 -13.38 0.76 -15.71
N GLN A 26 -13.93 1.30 -14.63
CA GLN A 26 -13.37 1.19 -13.28
C GLN A 26 -13.79 -0.11 -12.59
N ASN A 27 -12.92 -0.64 -11.74
CA ASN A 27 -13.13 -1.85 -10.93
C ASN A 27 -13.46 -3.10 -11.78
N ALA A 28 -12.78 -3.27 -12.92
CA ALA A 28 -13.14 -4.28 -13.91
C ALA A 28 -13.09 -5.73 -13.37
N HIS A 29 -12.24 -6.01 -12.38
CA HIS A 29 -12.19 -7.28 -11.64
C HIS A 29 -13.52 -7.71 -11.00
N LEU A 30 -14.47 -6.78 -10.77
CA LEU A 30 -15.80 -7.09 -10.22
C LEU A 30 -16.81 -7.57 -11.27
N GLY A 31 -16.50 -7.46 -12.57
CA GLY A 31 -17.40 -7.80 -13.67
C GLY A 31 -16.76 -8.74 -14.68
N LEU A 32 -16.30 -9.90 -14.22
CA LEU A 32 -15.53 -10.85 -15.03
C LEU A 32 -16.33 -11.40 -16.21
N ASP A 33 -17.59 -11.79 -15.98
CA ASP A 33 -18.48 -12.32 -17.02
C ASP A 33 -18.71 -11.29 -18.13
N TYR A 34 -18.91 -10.01 -17.75
CA TYR A 34 -19.03 -8.93 -18.72
C TYR A 34 -17.73 -8.70 -19.51
N LEU A 35 -16.56 -8.89 -18.90
CA LEU A 35 -15.30 -8.70 -19.61
C LEU A 35 -15.11 -9.73 -20.73
N GLU A 36 -15.56 -10.97 -20.54
CA GLU A 36 -15.55 -11.98 -21.61
C GLU A 36 -16.43 -11.54 -22.78
N GLU A 37 -17.68 -11.16 -22.53
CA GLU A 37 -18.61 -10.64 -23.55
C GLU A 37 -18.07 -9.37 -24.24
N PHE A 38 -17.49 -8.46 -23.45
CA PHE A 38 -16.86 -7.24 -23.94
C PHE A 38 -15.75 -7.56 -24.94
N TYR A 39 -14.90 -8.55 -24.63
CA TYR A 39 -13.81 -8.96 -25.51
C TYR A 39 -14.32 -9.61 -26.80
N GLU A 40 -15.34 -10.46 -26.70
CA GLU A 40 -16.00 -11.05 -27.88
C GLU A 40 -16.60 -9.98 -28.78
N THR A 41 -17.27 -8.99 -28.19
CA THR A 41 -17.84 -7.85 -28.93
C THR A 41 -16.76 -7.06 -29.66
N LEU A 42 -15.60 -6.85 -29.03
CA LEU A 42 -14.47 -6.16 -29.66
C LEU A 42 -13.85 -6.98 -30.80
N ILE A 43 -13.78 -8.31 -30.73
CA ILE A 43 -13.23 -9.10 -31.84
C ILE A 43 -14.22 -9.21 -33.00
N ALA A 44 -15.52 -9.30 -32.68
CA ALA A 44 -16.56 -9.45 -33.70
C ALA A 44 -16.73 -8.20 -34.58
N MET A 45 -16.14 -7.07 -34.20
CA MET A 45 -16.24 -5.81 -34.93
C MET A 45 -15.06 -5.63 -35.89
N ASP A 46 -15.38 -5.44 -37.18
CA ASP A 46 -14.38 -5.26 -38.24
C ASP A 46 -13.85 -3.82 -38.34
N THR A 47 -14.62 -2.84 -37.86
CA THR A 47 -14.30 -1.41 -37.99
C THR A 47 -14.59 -0.64 -36.71
N PHE A 48 -13.62 0.16 -36.28
CA PHE A 48 -13.74 1.09 -35.15
C PHE A 48 -13.43 2.51 -35.61
N ASP A 49 -13.99 3.50 -34.93
CA ASP A 49 -13.50 4.86 -35.06
C ASP A 49 -12.00 4.95 -34.65
N PRO A 50 -11.14 5.61 -35.44
CA PRO A 50 -9.70 5.70 -35.13
C PRO A 50 -9.36 6.31 -33.76
N SER A 51 -10.25 7.12 -33.19
CA SER A 51 -10.08 7.75 -31.88
C SER A 51 -10.56 6.90 -30.71
N PHE A 52 -11.20 5.75 -30.98
CA PHE A 52 -11.71 4.86 -29.95
C PHE A 52 -10.60 4.26 -29.08
N ARG A 53 -10.69 4.43 -27.76
CA ARG A 53 -9.76 3.86 -26.77
C ARG A 53 -10.53 3.30 -25.58
N VAL A 54 -10.04 2.21 -25.01
CA VAL A 54 -10.58 1.65 -23.75
C VAL A 54 -9.52 1.66 -22.66
N TRP A 55 -9.90 2.15 -21.49
CA TRP A 55 -9.10 2.11 -20.28
C TRP A 55 -9.77 1.22 -19.25
N LEU A 56 -9.08 0.15 -18.85
CA LEU A 56 -9.54 -0.78 -17.82
C LEU A 56 -8.74 -0.52 -16.54
N ILE A 57 -9.42 -0.17 -15.46
CA ILE A 57 -8.83 -0.09 -14.12
C ILE A 57 -9.26 -1.33 -13.36
N THR A 58 -8.30 -2.18 -13.01
CA THR A 58 -8.55 -3.47 -12.38
C THR A 58 -7.48 -3.83 -11.36
N GLU A 59 -7.87 -4.62 -10.36
CA GLU A 59 -6.94 -5.34 -9.51
C GLU A 59 -6.61 -6.70 -10.15
N THR A 60 -5.55 -7.35 -9.67
CA THR A 60 -5.17 -8.69 -10.12
C THR A 60 -6.21 -9.71 -9.70
N HIS A 61 -6.78 -10.44 -10.66
CA HIS A 61 -7.75 -11.51 -10.39
C HIS A 61 -7.35 -12.78 -11.15
N SER A 62 -7.45 -13.95 -10.50
CA SER A 62 -7.03 -15.24 -11.07
C SER A 62 -7.88 -15.66 -12.29
N GLN A 63 -9.14 -15.26 -12.30
CA GLN A 63 -10.10 -15.51 -13.38
C GLN A 63 -10.22 -14.32 -14.35
N PHE A 64 -9.31 -13.34 -14.29
CA PHE A 64 -9.36 -12.24 -15.25
C PHE A 64 -9.08 -12.77 -16.68
N PRO A 65 -9.88 -12.38 -17.69
CA PRO A 65 -9.73 -12.93 -19.04
C PRO A 65 -8.32 -12.71 -19.62
N ILE A 66 -7.64 -13.81 -19.92
CA ILE A 66 -6.24 -13.77 -20.39
C ILE A 66 -6.10 -13.08 -21.74
N GLN A 67 -7.15 -13.15 -22.56
CA GLN A 67 -7.17 -12.60 -23.91
C GLN A 67 -7.17 -11.06 -23.87
N ILE A 68 -7.90 -10.45 -22.93
CA ILE A 68 -7.83 -9.01 -22.66
C ILE A 68 -6.43 -8.63 -22.21
N LEU A 69 -5.82 -9.42 -21.31
CA LEU A 69 -4.44 -9.16 -20.90
C LEU A 69 -3.51 -9.24 -22.11
N GLN A 70 -3.58 -10.26 -22.95
CA GLN A 70 -2.69 -10.40 -24.10
C GLN A 70 -2.83 -9.27 -25.13
N SER A 71 -4.05 -8.79 -25.37
CA SER A 71 -4.37 -7.75 -26.35
C SER A 71 -4.23 -6.31 -25.83
N SER A 72 -3.94 -6.11 -24.55
CA SER A 72 -3.86 -4.78 -23.92
C SER A 72 -2.44 -4.34 -23.56
N ILE A 73 -2.25 -3.02 -23.53
CA ILE A 73 -1.09 -2.36 -22.91
C ILE A 73 -1.35 -2.32 -21.40
N LYS A 74 -0.43 -2.89 -20.60
CA LYS A 74 -0.56 -2.92 -19.14
C LYS A 74 0.25 -1.81 -18.50
N PHE A 75 -0.39 -1.08 -17.60
CA PHE A 75 0.26 -0.16 -16.67
C PHE A 75 0.04 -0.66 -15.25
N THR A 76 1.12 -0.84 -14.49
CA THR A 76 1.06 -1.20 -13.07
C THR A 76 1.32 0.03 -12.23
N ASN A 77 0.36 0.42 -11.40
CA ASN A 77 0.52 1.50 -10.43
C ASN A 77 0.88 0.89 -9.07
N GLU A 78 2.17 0.94 -8.71
CA GLU A 78 2.63 0.51 -7.39
C GLU A 78 2.65 1.70 -6.43
N PRO A 79 2.29 1.52 -5.15
CA PRO A 79 2.37 2.60 -4.18
C PRO A 79 3.83 3.05 -3.99
N PRO A 80 4.07 4.36 -3.78
CA PRO A 80 5.41 4.89 -3.52
C PRO A 80 6.10 4.11 -2.39
N GLN A 81 7.43 3.93 -2.48
CA GLN A 81 8.20 3.18 -1.50
C GLN A 81 9.10 4.07 -0.66
N GLY A 82 9.19 3.74 0.62
CA GLY A 82 9.92 4.49 1.64
C GLY A 82 9.12 5.60 2.31
N ALA A 83 9.60 6.01 3.48
CA ALA A 83 9.06 7.12 4.25
C ALA A 83 9.15 8.44 3.45
N ARG A 84 10.22 8.63 2.67
CA ARG A 84 10.36 9.79 1.77
C ARG A 84 9.19 9.90 0.82
N ALA A 85 8.87 8.82 0.11
CA ALA A 85 7.85 8.86 -0.93
C ALA A 85 6.42 8.89 -0.33
N GLY A 86 6.19 8.24 0.81
CA GLY A 86 4.95 8.34 1.57
C GLY A 86 4.66 9.76 2.04
N LEU A 87 5.63 10.41 2.69
CA LEU A 87 5.50 11.78 3.18
C LEU A 87 5.30 12.77 2.05
N LYS A 88 6.06 12.65 0.95
CA LYS A 88 5.87 13.48 -0.25
C LYS A 88 4.45 13.37 -0.80
N ARG A 89 3.90 12.15 -0.85
CA ARG A 89 2.53 11.94 -1.31
C ARG A 89 1.53 12.65 -0.40
N THR A 90 1.65 12.48 0.91
CA THR A 90 0.75 13.12 1.88
C THR A 90 0.83 14.64 1.79
N TYR A 91 2.03 15.21 1.75
CA TYR A 91 2.23 16.66 1.67
C TYR A 91 1.91 17.23 0.29
N GLY A 92 2.08 16.47 -0.79
CA GLY A 92 1.63 16.85 -2.13
C GLY A 92 0.10 16.89 -2.30
N LEU A 93 -0.63 16.16 -1.44
CA LEU A 93 -2.09 16.23 -1.35
C LEU A 93 -2.58 17.23 -0.28
N THR A 94 -1.65 17.85 0.45
CA THR A 94 -1.94 18.85 1.48
C THR A 94 -1.82 20.26 0.89
N ASN A 95 -2.46 21.25 1.51
CA ASN A 95 -2.36 22.66 1.13
C ASN A 95 -1.75 23.51 2.27
N GLN A 96 -1.34 24.73 1.93
CA GLN A 96 -0.78 25.67 2.90
C GLN A 96 -1.78 26.00 4.01
N ASP A 97 -3.07 26.14 3.68
CA ASP A 97 -4.13 26.43 4.66
C ASP A 97 -4.23 25.35 5.75
N LYS A 98 -4.11 24.07 5.38
CA LYS A 98 -4.11 22.97 6.37
C LYS A 98 -2.84 23.01 7.22
N LEU A 99 -1.70 23.39 6.65
CA LEU A 99 -0.46 23.56 7.41
C LEU A 99 -0.54 24.75 8.40
N GLU A 100 -1.34 25.76 8.07
CA GLU A 100 -1.54 27.00 8.84
C GLU A 100 -2.88 27.05 9.59
N TYR A 101 -3.58 25.92 9.71
CA TYR A 101 -4.92 25.84 10.30
C TYR A 101 -5.04 26.57 11.65
N ILE A 102 -4.08 26.32 12.55
CA ILE A 102 -4.01 26.97 13.85
C ILE A 102 -2.58 27.34 14.20
N GLU A 103 -2.37 28.57 14.67
CA GLU A 103 -1.06 29.05 15.09
C GLU A 103 -0.75 28.59 16.53
N THR A 104 -0.34 27.33 16.67
CA THR A 104 0.12 26.76 17.94
C THR A 104 1.46 26.05 17.77
N ILE A 105 2.19 25.91 18.88
CA ILE A 105 3.41 25.09 18.95
C ILE A 105 3.11 23.59 18.72
N TYR A 106 1.85 23.17 18.87
CA TYR A 106 1.43 21.78 18.82
C TYR A 106 1.07 21.31 17.42
N TRP A 107 0.42 22.15 16.62
CA TRP A 107 -0.21 21.76 15.36
C TRP A 107 0.76 21.13 14.35
N ARG A 108 1.80 21.87 13.95
CA ARG A 108 2.72 21.41 12.90
C ARG A 108 3.50 20.14 13.29
N PRO A 109 4.05 20.01 14.52
CA PRO A 109 4.66 18.77 14.96
C PRO A 109 3.71 17.58 14.98
N LEU A 110 2.46 17.79 15.43
CA LEU A 110 1.44 16.73 15.43
C LEU A 110 1.07 16.31 14.00
N LEU A 111 0.80 17.26 13.11
CA LEU A 111 0.49 16.99 11.70
C LEU A 111 1.61 16.22 10.99
N TYR A 112 2.87 16.62 11.22
CA TYR A 112 4.02 15.91 10.65
C TYR A 112 4.16 14.50 11.23
N THR A 113 4.01 14.35 12.55
CA THR A 113 4.08 13.04 13.21
C THR A 113 3.00 12.08 12.75
N THR A 114 1.80 12.60 12.54
CA THR A 114 0.67 11.88 11.94
C THR A 114 0.98 11.41 10.52
N SER A 115 1.54 12.29 9.69
CA SER A 115 1.96 11.97 8.31
C SER A 115 3.10 10.95 8.28
N PHE A 116 4.04 11.07 9.22
CA PHE A 116 5.14 10.13 9.39
C PHE A 116 4.62 8.74 9.79
N LEU A 117 3.77 8.66 10.81
CA LEU A 117 3.14 7.42 11.23
C LEU A 117 2.34 6.77 10.10
N HIS A 118 1.54 7.54 9.37
CA HIS A 118 0.78 7.05 8.22
C HIS A 118 1.70 6.41 7.17
N SER A 119 2.80 7.07 6.84
CA SER A 119 3.82 6.55 5.90
C SER A 119 4.46 5.26 6.42
N ILE A 120 4.80 5.19 7.72
CA ILE A 120 5.40 3.99 8.32
C ILE A 120 4.44 2.81 8.30
N VAL A 121 3.17 3.01 8.66
CA VAL A 121 2.18 1.93 8.67
C VAL A 121 1.93 1.41 7.25
N GLN A 122 1.88 2.30 6.24
CA GLN A 122 1.81 1.90 4.83
C GLN A 122 3.04 1.11 4.37
N GLU A 123 4.25 1.55 4.71
CA GLU A 123 5.48 0.85 4.32
C GLU A 123 5.61 -0.52 4.98
N ARG A 124 5.20 -0.64 6.25
CA ARG A 124 5.23 -1.93 6.97
C ARG A 124 4.39 -3.01 6.29
N ARG A 125 3.33 -2.67 5.56
CA ARG A 125 2.54 -3.61 4.74
C ARG A 125 3.42 -4.42 3.77
N LYS A 126 4.49 -3.83 3.23
CA LYS A 126 5.40 -4.48 2.26
C LYS A 126 6.30 -5.54 2.88
N LEU A 127 6.56 -5.43 4.18
CA LEU A 127 7.48 -6.31 4.90
C LEU A 127 6.82 -7.63 5.34
N ARG A 128 5.55 -7.84 4.96
CA ARG A 128 4.74 -9.04 5.26
C ARG A 128 4.79 -9.33 6.78
N PRO A 129 4.86 -10.58 7.33
CA PRO A 129 4.87 -10.81 8.78
C PRO A 129 5.89 -10.02 9.61
N LEU A 130 6.96 -9.49 9.02
CA LEU A 130 7.90 -8.61 9.75
C LEU A 130 7.28 -7.24 10.05
N GLY A 131 6.42 -6.76 9.17
CA GLY A 131 5.73 -5.49 9.29
C GLY A 131 4.40 -5.59 10.04
N SER A 132 3.52 -6.45 9.58
CA SER A 132 2.23 -6.77 10.23
C SER A 132 1.86 -8.21 9.93
N ASN A 133 1.16 -8.86 10.86
CA ASN A 133 0.67 -10.23 10.66
C ASN A 133 -0.38 -10.28 9.56
N ILE A 134 -1.27 -9.27 9.51
CA ILE A 134 -2.32 -9.14 8.50
C ILE A 134 -2.08 -7.89 7.65
N LEU A 135 -2.44 -7.95 6.37
CA LEU A 135 -2.31 -6.84 5.42
C LEU A 135 -3.49 -5.88 5.59
N TYR A 136 -3.28 -4.83 6.37
CA TYR A 136 -4.23 -3.72 6.49
C TYR A 136 -3.99 -2.67 5.41
N GLU A 137 -5.08 -2.17 4.83
CA GLU A 137 -5.02 -1.05 3.90
C GLU A 137 -5.41 0.24 4.63
N PHE A 138 -4.47 1.18 4.65
CA PHE A 138 -4.69 2.54 5.12
C PHE A 138 -4.56 3.49 3.94
N ASN A 139 -5.57 4.33 3.76
CA ASN A 139 -5.72 5.25 2.65
C ASN A 139 -5.67 6.70 3.15
N GLN A 140 -5.78 7.64 2.22
CA GLN A 140 -5.73 9.07 2.55
C GLN A 140 -6.87 9.49 3.49
N THR A 141 -8.05 8.86 3.40
CA THR A 141 -9.19 9.20 4.26
C THR A 141 -8.94 8.87 5.73
N ASP A 142 -8.13 7.83 6.03
CA ASP A 142 -7.73 7.52 7.41
C ASP A 142 -6.82 8.59 7.99
N TRP A 143 -5.89 9.09 7.18
CA TRP A 143 -5.04 10.20 7.56
C TRP A 143 -5.85 11.47 7.78
N GLU A 144 -6.79 11.79 6.88
CA GLU A 144 -7.67 12.96 6.99
C GLU A 144 -8.55 12.89 8.24
N ALA A 145 -9.16 11.73 8.52
CA ALA A 145 -9.97 11.53 9.71
C ALA A 145 -9.15 11.78 11.00
N PHE A 146 -7.90 11.33 11.02
CA PHE A 146 -7.03 11.58 12.17
C PHE A 146 -6.58 13.05 12.25
N VAL A 147 -6.26 13.71 11.14
CA VAL A 147 -5.98 15.15 11.12
C VAL A 147 -7.17 15.95 11.63
N GLN A 148 -8.38 15.63 11.19
CA GLN A 148 -9.61 16.27 11.68
C GLN A 148 -9.80 16.07 13.18
N TYR A 149 -9.52 14.87 13.70
CA TYR A 149 -9.52 14.64 15.14
C TYR A 149 -8.53 15.55 15.89
N ILE A 150 -7.32 15.74 15.36
CA ILE A 150 -6.33 16.63 15.97
C ILE A 150 -6.82 18.09 15.97
N GLN A 151 -7.42 18.53 14.87
CA GLN A 151 -8.00 19.88 14.77
C GLN A 151 -9.04 20.09 15.87
N ASN A 152 -10.06 19.22 15.92
CA ASN A 152 -11.11 19.30 16.93
C ASN A 152 -10.53 19.23 18.35
N HIS A 153 -9.55 18.35 18.58
CA HIS A 153 -8.93 18.22 19.90
C HIS A 153 -8.19 19.50 20.33
N LEU A 154 -7.50 20.18 19.41
CA LEU A 154 -6.79 21.42 19.69
C LEU A 154 -7.74 22.62 19.81
N ASP A 155 -8.85 22.64 19.07
CA ASP A 155 -9.86 23.69 19.17
C ASP A 155 -10.60 23.64 20.52
N ASP A 156 -10.87 22.44 21.03
CA ASP A 156 -11.50 22.21 22.34
C ASP A 156 -10.52 22.35 23.52
N MET A 157 -9.20 22.45 23.26
CA MET A 157 -8.19 22.57 24.31
C MET A 157 -8.27 23.92 25.02
N ILE A 158 -8.52 23.88 26.32
CA ILE A 158 -8.47 25.09 27.17
C ILE A 158 -7.05 25.67 27.14
N PRO A 159 -6.89 26.99 26.94
CA PRO A 159 -5.59 27.63 26.99
C PRO A 159 -4.83 27.28 28.28
N LYS A 160 -3.57 26.82 28.14
CA LYS A 160 -2.65 26.35 29.21
C LYS A 160 -2.85 24.91 29.72
N LEU A 161 -3.83 24.17 29.20
CA LEU A 161 -3.93 22.74 29.50
C LEU A 161 -3.05 21.93 28.54
N ASN A 162 -2.27 20.99 29.07
CA ASN A 162 -1.44 20.11 28.25
C ASN A 162 -2.27 19.02 27.58
N ILE A 163 -1.77 18.48 26.46
CA ILE A 163 -2.42 17.40 25.71
C ILE A 163 -2.57 16.17 26.61
N SER A 164 -3.79 15.63 26.68
CA SER A 164 -4.03 14.35 27.36
C SER A 164 -3.53 13.19 26.50
N TRP A 165 -2.24 12.87 26.61
CA TRP A 165 -1.61 11.84 25.78
C TRP A 165 -2.26 10.46 25.90
N LYS A 166 -2.85 10.11 27.06
CA LYS A 166 -3.55 8.84 27.21
C LYS A 166 -4.76 8.76 26.29
N ALA A 167 -5.60 9.81 26.28
CA ALA A 167 -6.76 9.89 25.42
C ALA A 167 -6.36 10.01 23.94
N PHE A 168 -5.37 10.86 23.65
CA PHE A 168 -4.87 11.07 22.29
C PHE A 168 -4.32 9.77 21.67
N ARG A 169 -3.46 9.04 22.42
CA ARG A 169 -2.91 7.75 21.99
C ARG A 169 -4.01 6.70 21.82
N TYR A 170 -5.00 6.67 22.69
CA TYR A 170 -6.14 5.76 22.57
C TYR A 170 -6.92 6.04 21.27
N MET A 171 -7.24 7.31 20.99
CA MET A 171 -7.97 7.69 19.78
C MET A 171 -7.22 7.28 18.50
N ILE A 172 -5.91 7.51 18.42
CA ILE A 172 -5.15 7.13 17.22
C ILE A 172 -4.96 5.62 17.09
N SER A 173 -4.56 4.92 18.16
CA SER A 173 -4.14 3.52 18.06
C SER A 173 -5.27 2.52 18.13
N GLU A 174 -6.34 2.82 18.86
CA GLU A 174 -7.47 1.90 19.08
C GLU A 174 -8.67 2.24 18.21
N ILE A 175 -8.94 3.52 17.97
CA ILE A 175 -10.14 3.95 17.24
C ILE A 175 -9.84 4.19 15.76
N GLN A 176 -8.94 5.13 15.43
CA GLN A 176 -8.69 5.53 14.04
C GLN A 176 -8.02 4.41 13.24
N TYR A 177 -6.76 4.09 13.55
CA TYR A 177 -6.06 2.98 12.89
C TYR A 177 -6.50 1.62 13.46
N GLY A 178 -6.74 1.57 14.78
CA GLY A 178 -7.11 0.34 15.49
C GLY A 178 -8.44 -0.26 15.05
N GLY A 179 -9.40 0.54 14.57
CA GLY A 179 -10.68 0.06 14.05
C GLY A 179 -10.54 -0.88 12.85
N ARG A 180 -9.42 -0.81 12.11
CA ARG A 180 -9.11 -1.75 11.02
C ARG A 180 -8.20 -2.90 11.45
N ILE A 181 -7.49 -2.76 12.57
CA ILE A 181 -6.52 -3.75 13.03
C ILE A 181 -7.25 -4.84 13.81
N THR A 182 -7.25 -6.03 13.23
CA THR A 182 -7.92 -7.22 13.76
C THR A 182 -7.03 -8.07 14.67
N ASP A 183 -5.70 -8.08 14.45
CA ASP A 183 -4.75 -8.89 15.20
C ASP A 183 -4.22 -8.16 16.45
N ASP A 184 -4.16 -8.85 17.58
CA ASP A 184 -3.77 -8.27 18.86
C ASP A 184 -2.28 -7.83 18.90
N ARG A 185 -1.40 -8.52 18.16
CA ARG A 185 0.03 -8.15 18.12
C ARG A 185 0.23 -6.92 17.24
N ASP A 186 -0.47 -6.84 16.12
CA ASP A 186 -0.49 -5.66 15.26
C ASP A 186 -1.10 -4.45 15.99
N ARG A 187 -2.15 -4.67 16.80
CA ARG A 187 -2.71 -3.61 17.66
C ARG A 187 -1.69 -3.13 18.69
N ARG A 188 -1.02 -4.06 19.38
CA ARG A 188 0.06 -3.73 20.34
C ARG A 188 1.19 -2.94 19.69
N LEU A 189 1.56 -3.30 18.46
CA LEU A 189 2.56 -2.56 17.67
C LEU A 189 2.10 -1.12 17.42
N MET A 190 0.85 -0.92 16.99
CA MET A 190 0.29 0.41 16.76
C MET A 190 0.28 1.27 18.03
N ILE A 191 -0.14 0.69 19.17
CA ILE A 191 -0.07 1.35 20.49
C ILE A 191 1.37 1.74 20.85
N THR A 192 2.34 0.90 20.49
CA THR A 192 3.76 1.15 20.78
C THR A 192 4.30 2.31 19.97
N HIS A 193 3.98 2.40 18.67
CA HIS A 193 4.28 3.56 17.85
C HIS A 193 3.64 4.84 18.41
N ALA A 194 2.35 4.75 18.78
CA ALA A 194 1.63 5.89 19.35
C ALA A 194 2.29 6.39 20.65
N LYS A 195 2.70 5.49 21.55
CA LYS A 195 3.42 5.83 22.78
C LYS A 195 4.80 6.46 22.51
N LYS A 196 5.55 5.92 21.54
CA LYS A 196 6.90 6.38 21.22
C LYS A 196 6.91 7.80 20.64
N TRP A 197 5.92 8.15 19.80
CA TRP A 197 5.95 9.40 19.05
C TRP A 197 5.02 10.49 19.58
N PHE A 198 3.88 10.15 20.18
CA PHE A 198 2.94 11.14 20.71
C PHE A 198 3.12 11.31 22.21
N ASN A 199 4.09 12.12 22.61
CA ASN A 199 4.39 12.47 24.00
C ASN A 199 5.01 13.88 24.05
N ASP A 200 5.22 14.42 25.26
CA ASP A 200 5.72 15.79 25.42
C ASP A 200 7.10 16.01 24.80
N LEU A 201 7.93 14.96 24.65
CA LEU A 201 9.22 15.07 23.98
C LEU A 201 9.07 15.46 22.52
N LEU A 202 7.90 15.25 21.90
CA LEU A 202 7.61 15.63 20.53
C LEU A 202 7.91 17.11 20.24
N PHE A 203 7.71 17.97 21.24
CA PHE A 203 7.92 19.41 21.12
C PHE A 203 9.34 19.85 21.51
N SER A 204 10.19 18.91 21.93
CA SER A 204 11.59 19.19 22.21
C SER A 204 12.38 19.41 20.92
N SER A 205 13.41 20.26 20.98
CA SER A 205 14.35 20.47 19.87
C SER A 205 15.11 19.21 19.47
N ASP A 206 15.26 18.27 20.39
CA ASP A 206 16.10 17.09 20.25
C ASP A 206 15.31 15.86 19.78
N PHE A 207 14.00 16.02 19.56
CA PHE A 207 13.14 14.94 19.11
C PHE A 207 13.47 14.51 17.70
N LYS A 208 13.61 13.20 17.54
CA LYS A 208 13.83 12.52 16.26
C LYS A 208 13.07 11.19 16.27
N PHE A 209 12.48 10.85 15.12
CA PHE A 209 11.87 9.54 14.90
C PHE A 209 12.94 8.45 14.82
N TYR A 210 14.03 8.80 14.13
CA TYR A 210 15.27 8.04 13.97
C TYR A 210 16.39 9.02 13.57
N ASP A 211 17.65 8.57 13.60
CA ASP A 211 18.78 9.38 13.16
C ASP A 211 18.59 9.84 11.70
N GLY A 212 18.61 11.16 11.48
CA GLY A 212 18.32 11.76 10.17
C GLY A 212 16.84 12.03 9.88
N TYR A 213 15.92 11.59 10.74
CA TYR A 213 14.47 11.77 10.59
C TYR A 213 13.92 12.58 11.77
N SER A 214 13.95 13.90 11.64
CA SER A 214 13.38 14.84 12.60
C SER A 214 12.20 15.61 12.02
N ILE A 215 11.48 16.34 12.87
CA ILE A 215 10.40 17.24 12.47
C ILE A 215 11.03 18.50 11.87
N PRO A 216 10.66 18.91 10.65
CA PRO A 216 11.17 20.14 10.05
C PRO A 216 10.60 21.37 10.77
N LYS A 217 11.48 22.35 11.05
CA LYS A 217 11.13 23.64 11.68
C LYS A 217 10.86 24.71 10.62
N VAL A 218 10.05 24.36 9.63
CA VAL A 218 9.79 25.19 8.45
C VAL A 218 8.32 25.60 8.40
N LYS A 219 7.98 26.66 7.66
CA LYS A 219 6.61 27.20 7.65
C LYS A 219 5.87 26.93 6.34
N ARG A 220 6.58 26.86 5.23
CA ARG A 220 5.97 26.72 3.90
C ARG A 220 5.90 25.26 3.49
N LEU A 221 4.83 24.89 2.80
CA LEU A 221 4.64 23.54 2.28
C LEU A 221 5.79 23.09 1.38
N ASP A 222 6.28 23.97 0.51
CA ASP A 222 7.42 23.70 -0.39
C ASP A 222 8.67 23.29 0.41
N GLU A 223 8.92 23.96 1.54
CA GLU A 223 10.07 23.68 2.42
C GLU A 223 9.93 22.31 3.11
N TYR A 224 8.70 21.86 3.40
CA TYR A 224 8.46 20.50 3.90
C TYR A 224 8.82 19.46 2.85
N ILE A 225 8.41 19.69 1.60
CA ILE A 225 8.71 18.79 0.48
C ILE A 225 10.24 18.74 0.27
N ASP A 226 10.90 19.90 0.19
CA ASP A 226 12.35 20.01 0.05
C ASP A 226 13.13 19.36 1.20
N TYR A 227 12.58 19.40 2.42
CA TYR A 227 13.17 18.72 3.56
C TYR A 227 13.05 17.20 3.44
N VAL A 228 11.86 16.70 3.08
CA VAL A 228 11.63 15.26 2.85
C VAL A 228 12.44 14.74 1.65
N ASP A 229 12.72 15.59 0.67
CA ASP A 229 13.58 15.31 -0.47
C ASP A 229 15.01 14.92 -0.10
N LYS A 230 15.50 15.39 1.06
CA LYS A 230 16.85 15.10 1.56
C LYS A 230 16.97 13.71 2.19
N PHE A 231 15.86 13.01 2.42
CA PHE A 231 15.88 11.66 2.96
C PHE A 231 16.53 10.67 1.98
N PRO A 232 17.23 9.65 2.50
CA PRO A 232 17.85 8.64 1.66
C PRO A 232 16.79 7.92 0.82
N LEU A 233 17.20 7.42 -0.35
CA LEU A 233 16.32 6.63 -1.21
C LEU A 233 15.98 5.27 -0.60
N ILE A 234 16.92 4.72 0.19
CA ILE A 234 16.77 3.47 0.91
C ILE A 234 16.70 3.81 2.39
N ASP A 235 15.53 3.59 2.98
CA ASP A 235 15.30 3.83 4.39
C ASP A 235 15.85 2.68 5.24
N PRO A 236 16.52 2.98 6.38
CA PRO A 236 16.96 1.94 7.29
C PRO A 236 15.76 1.29 8.03
N PRO A 237 15.77 -0.03 8.29
CA PRO A 237 14.69 -0.75 8.99
C PRO A 237 14.23 -0.13 10.31
N GLN A 238 15.17 0.52 10.99
CA GLN A 238 14.98 1.13 12.30
C GLN A 238 13.97 2.28 12.26
N ILE A 239 13.79 2.95 11.12
CA ILE A 239 12.74 3.99 11.01
C ILE A 239 11.35 3.38 11.17
N PHE A 240 11.18 2.16 10.68
CA PHE A 240 9.94 1.39 10.79
C PHE A 240 9.83 0.71 12.15
N GLY A 241 10.83 0.81 13.04
CA GLY A 241 10.89 0.10 14.31
C GLY A 241 11.33 -1.36 14.18
N LEU A 242 12.10 -1.70 13.14
CA LEU A 242 12.60 -3.05 12.88
C LEU A 242 14.09 -3.16 13.15
N HIS A 243 14.54 -4.40 13.39
CA HIS A 243 15.96 -4.74 13.48
C HIS A 243 16.61 -4.70 12.08
N SER A 244 17.92 -4.44 12.01
CA SER A 244 18.69 -4.40 10.75
C SER A 244 18.54 -5.67 9.90
N ASN A 245 18.41 -6.84 10.55
CA ASN A 245 18.16 -8.13 9.87
C ASN A 245 16.85 -8.17 9.06
N ALA A 246 15.92 -7.22 9.25
CA ALA A 246 14.70 -7.15 8.46
C ALA A 246 15.02 -6.91 6.97
N ASP A 247 16.04 -6.12 6.66
CA ASP A 247 16.49 -5.89 5.27
C ASP A 247 17.01 -7.17 4.63
N ILE A 248 17.78 -7.96 5.38
CA ILE A 248 18.33 -9.23 4.92
C ILE A 248 17.18 -10.17 4.58
N THR A 249 16.21 -10.30 5.49
CA THR A 249 15.04 -11.17 5.29
C THR A 249 14.18 -10.69 4.13
N TYR A 250 13.92 -9.39 4.03
CA TYR A 250 13.15 -8.80 2.94
C TYR A 250 13.82 -9.04 1.59
N SER A 251 15.13 -8.77 1.49
CA SER A 251 15.91 -8.99 0.28
C SER A 251 15.96 -10.47 -0.10
N THR A 252 16.14 -11.36 0.87
CA THR A 252 16.14 -12.82 0.65
C THR A 252 14.81 -13.29 0.09
N ASN A 253 13.68 -12.86 0.68
CA ASN A 253 12.34 -13.22 0.23
C ASN A 253 12.04 -12.68 -1.17
N ARG A 254 12.46 -11.44 -1.46
CA ARG A 254 12.30 -10.83 -2.79
C ARG A 254 13.10 -11.58 -3.85
N THR A 255 14.35 -11.92 -3.56
CA THR A 255 15.20 -12.73 -4.44
C THR A 255 14.62 -14.12 -4.66
N LYS A 256 14.14 -14.79 -3.61
CA LYS A 256 13.49 -16.09 -3.73
C LYS A 256 12.25 -16.03 -4.63
N SER A 257 11.37 -15.06 -4.42
CA SER A 257 10.18 -14.86 -5.27
C SER A 257 10.55 -14.55 -6.72
N MET A 258 11.62 -13.78 -6.95
CA MET A 258 12.12 -13.51 -8.30
C MET A 258 12.64 -14.79 -8.97
N LEU A 259 13.43 -15.60 -8.26
CA LEU A 259 13.94 -16.88 -8.78
C LEU A 259 12.80 -17.86 -9.07
N GLU A 260 11.81 -17.97 -8.19
CA GLU A 260 10.61 -18.79 -8.42
C GLU A 260 9.87 -18.37 -9.69
N LYS A 261 9.70 -17.06 -9.92
CA LYS A 261 9.10 -16.54 -11.17
C LYS A 261 9.94 -16.88 -12.39
N ILE A 262 11.27 -16.77 -12.32
CA ILE A 262 12.16 -17.14 -13.42
C ILE A 262 12.01 -18.63 -13.76
N ILE A 263 11.99 -19.50 -12.75
CA ILE A 263 11.79 -20.94 -12.93
C ILE A 263 10.42 -21.23 -13.55
N HIS A 264 9.37 -20.50 -13.16
CA HIS A 264 8.04 -20.67 -13.73
C HIS A 264 7.93 -20.26 -15.20
N ILE A 265 8.75 -19.28 -15.64
CA ILE A 265 8.81 -18.83 -17.04
C ILE A 265 9.67 -19.77 -17.89
N GLN A 266 10.59 -20.53 -17.28
CA GLN A 266 11.48 -21.41 -18.01
C GLN A 266 10.70 -22.52 -18.75
N PRO A 267 10.99 -22.77 -20.04
CA PRO A 267 10.35 -23.84 -20.80
C PRO A 267 10.64 -25.20 -20.15
N LYS A 268 9.56 -25.91 -19.78
CA LYS A 268 9.62 -27.19 -19.04
C LYS A 268 10.14 -28.37 -19.88
N GLU A 269 10.45 -28.15 -21.16
CA GLU A 269 10.89 -29.19 -22.09
C GLU A 269 12.35 -29.62 -21.87
N ALA A 270 13.15 -28.85 -21.12
CA ALA A 270 14.59 -29.11 -20.98
C ALA A 270 14.97 -30.09 -19.85
N SER A 271 14.05 -30.49 -18.96
CA SER A 271 14.38 -31.26 -17.75
C SER A 271 13.86 -32.70 -17.69
N SER A 272 13.12 -33.16 -18.70
CA SER A 272 12.51 -34.51 -18.71
C SER A 272 13.44 -35.64 -19.17
N ASN A 273 14.65 -35.33 -19.67
CA ASN A 273 15.53 -36.33 -20.30
C ASN A 273 16.89 -36.53 -19.60
N ILE A 274 17.00 -36.26 -18.28
CA ILE A 274 18.19 -36.69 -17.51
C ILE A 274 17.91 -38.07 -16.92
N SER A 275 18.25 -39.11 -17.65
CA SER A 275 18.27 -40.49 -17.17
C SER A 275 19.26 -40.63 -16.01
N GLY A 276 18.77 -40.79 -14.79
CA GLY A 276 19.60 -41.09 -13.61
C GLY A 276 19.28 -40.31 -12.34
N ILE A 277 18.43 -39.28 -12.40
CA ILE A 277 17.94 -38.59 -11.21
C ILE A 277 16.64 -39.25 -10.77
N GLU A 278 16.60 -39.82 -9.56
CA GLU A 278 15.36 -40.34 -8.99
C GLU A 278 14.30 -39.22 -8.99
N THR A 279 13.14 -39.51 -9.55
CA THR A 279 12.03 -38.55 -9.56
C THR A 279 11.64 -38.18 -8.13
N ARG A 280 11.30 -36.89 -7.91
CA ARG A 280 10.88 -36.39 -6.58
C ARG A 280 9.81 -37.27 -5.95
N ASP A 281 8.88 -37.81 -6.75
CA ASP A 281 7.82 -38.69 -6.30
C ASP A 281 8.35 -40.03 -5.73
N LYS A 282 9.40 -40.59 -6.34
CA LYS A 282 10.02 -41.84 -5.88
C LYS A 282 10.77 -41.64 -4.57
N ILE A 283 11.45 -40.50 -4.40
CA ILE A 283 12.12 -40.12 -3.16
C ILE A 283 11.09 -39.92 -2.04
N VAL A 284 9.99 -39.21 -2.32
CA VAL A 284 8.89 -38.99 -1.36
C VAL A 284 8.23 -40.32 -0.97
N TYR A 285 7.99 -41.20 -1.93
CA TYR A 285 7.41 -42.53 -1.68
C TYR A 285 8.33 -43.40 -0.81
N ASN A 286 9.63 -43.40 -1.08
CA ASN A 286 10.61 -44.11 -0.26
C ASN A 286 10.67 -43.55 1.16
N LEU A 287 10.65 -42.21 1.32
CA LEU A 287 10.66 -41.56 2.63
C LEU A 287 9.39 -41.86 3.43
N ALA A 288 8.22 -41.90 2.77
CA ALA A 288 6.95 -42.25 3.38
C ALA A 288 6.93 -43.71 3.85
N ASN A 289 7.46 -44.64 3.04
CA ASN A 289 7.62 -46.04 3.44
C ASN A 289 8.60 -46.19 4.61
N ASP A 290 9.72 -45.46 4.60
CA ASP A 290 10.69 -45.46 5.69
C ASP A 290 10.09 -44.94 7.00
N MET A 291 9.23 -43.91 6.95
CA MET A 291 8.50 -43.42 8.12
C MET A 291 7.47 -44.44 8.62
N LEU A 292 6.79 -45.15 7.72
CA LEU A 292 5.83 -46.21 8.03
C LEU A 292 6.48 -47.42 8.71
N ILE A 293 7.72 -47.75 8.34
CA ILE A 293 8.49 -48.87 8.92
C ILE A 293 9.09 -48.49 10.29
N LYS A 294 9.29 -47.19 10.56
CA LYS A 294 9.91 -46.67 11.78
C LYS A 294 8.92 -46.22 12.87
N CYS A 295 7.62 -46.20 12.58
CA CYS A 295 6.53 -46.03 13.55
C CYS A 295 6.01 -47.39 14.01
#